data_AF-A0A7Y2NG64-F1
#
_entry.id   AF-A0A7Y2NG64-F1
#
_cell.length_a   1.000
_cell.length_b   1.000
_cell.length_c   1.000
_cell.angle_alpha   90.00
_cell.angle_beta   90.00
_cell.angle_gamma   90.00
#
_symmetry.space_group_name_H-M   'P 1'
#
loop_
_entity.id
_entity.type
_entity.pdbx_description
1 polymer ?
#
loop_
_entity_poly.entity_id
_entity_poly.type
_entity_poly.pdbx_seq_one_letter_code
_entity_poly.pdbx_strand_id
1 'polypeptide(L)'
;MKVRLAAFAIAGFMATAANADTWGMVEDESSFQPIRDRDQFVQIVSQGTLSRFGIKLTVEPDGRIDGRAFGAKVRGAWNWQDGFFCRDLFWGQRDLGANCQEVKVSGDTLRFTSDQGTGQYADLRLQ
;
A
#
# COMPACT_ATOMS: atom_id res chain seq x y z
N MET A 1 44.97 -21.20 -34.33
CA MET A 1 44.34 -22.33 -33.61
C MET A 1 45.40 -23.02 -32.75
N LYS A 2 45.43 -22.73 -31.44
CA LYS A 2 45.98 -23.53 -30.31
C LYS A 2 46.09 -22.61 -29.08
N VAL A 3 45.48 -23.02 -27.98
CA VAL A 3 45.46 -22.30 -26.69
C VAL A 3 46.09 -23.21 -25.63
N ARG A 4 46.70 -22.59 -24.60
CA ARG A 4 47.10 -23.09 -23.26
C ARG A 4 48.45 -23.84 -23.23
N LEU A 5 49.34 -23.68 -22.25
CA LEU A 5 49.27 -23.25 -20.84
C LEU A 5 50.53 -22.42 -20.46
N ALA A 6 50.42 -21.56 -19.46
CA ALA A 6 51.50 -21.35 -18.49
C ALA A 6 50.88 -20.92 -17.15
N ALA A 7 51.06 -21.75 -16.13
CA ALA A 7 50.83 -21.37 -14.75
C ALA A 7 52.19 -20.96 -14.16
N PHE A 8 52.30 -19.77 -13.56
CA PHE A 8 52.45 -19.58 -12.11
C PHE A 8 52.91 -18.16 -11.76
N ALA A 9 52.22 -17.62 -10.75
CA ALA A 9 52.65 -16.70 -9.70
C ALA A 9 53.36 -15.39 -10.08
N ILE A 10 52.67 -14.26 -9.89
CA ILE A 10 53.27 -13.06 -9.31
C ILE A 10 52.35 -12.53 -8.21
N ALA A 11 52.97 -12.27 -7.08
CA ALA A 11 52.42 -11.76 -5.85
C ALA A 11 51.84 -10.34 -6.00
N GLY A 12 50.83 -10.06 -5.16
CA GLY A 12 50.60 -8.76 -4.53
C GLY A 12 50.34 -7.55 -5.42
N PHE A 13 49.07 -7.21 -5.59
CA PHE A 13 48.63 -5.82 -5.48
C PHE A 13 47.37 -5.79 -4.61
N MET A 14 47.46 -5.16 -3.45
CA MET A 14 46.28 -4.73 -2.71
C MET A 14 45.60 -3.63 -3.51
N ALA A 15 44.43 -3.93 -4.04
CA ALA A 15 43.40 -2.94 -4.34
C ALA A 15 42.11 -3.50 -3.75
N THR A 16 41.80 -3.13 -2.52
CA THR A 16 40.46 -3.33 -1.98
C THR A 16 39.54 -2.47 -2.83
N ALA A 17 38.77 -3.12 -3.71
CA ALA A 17 37.64 -2.50 -4.37
C ALA A 17 36.75 -1.84 -3.30
N ALA A 18 36.45 -0.57 -3.49
CA ALA A 18 35.34 0.07 -2.82
C ALA A 18 34.07 -0.67 -3.24
N ASN A 19 33.65 -1.64 -2.44
CA ASN A 19 32.29 -2.14 -2.54
C ASN A 19 31.45 -1.00 -1.97
N ALA A 20 30.76 -0.30 -2.87
CA ALA A 20 29.66 0.57 -2.49
C ALA A 20 28.64 -0.28 -1.74
N ASP A 21 28.77 -0.33 -0.42
CA ASP A 21 27.71 -0.80 0.44
C ASP A 21 26.54 0.14 0.18
N THR A 22 25.61 -0.40 -0.58
CA THR A 22 24.40 0.23 -1.06
C THR A 22 23.54 0.56 0.17
N TRP A 23 23.80 1.72 0.77
CA TRP A 23 22.85 2.36 1.66
C TRP A 23 21.75 2.97 0.79
N GLY A 24 20.94 2.07 0.23
CA GLY A 24 19.73 2.38 -0.52
C GLY A 24 18.51 1.87 0.23
N MET A 25 18.32 2.32 1.47
CA MET A 25 17.02 2.25 2.15
C MET A 25 16.49 3.67 2.27
N VAL A 26 16.07 4.22 1.14
CA VAL A 26 15.08 5.30 1.14
C VAL A 26 13.73 4.61 1.04
N GLU A 27 13.04 4.45 2.18
CA GLU A 27 11.61 4.22 2.20
C GLU A 27 10.96 5.49 1.67
N ASP A 28 10.78 5.53 0.35
CA ASP A 28 10.31 6.73 -0.33
C ASP A 28 8.78 6.77 -0.31
N GLU A 29 8.24 7.76 0.39
CA GLU A 29 6.85 8.23 0.29
C GLU A 29 6.45 8.56 -1.18
N SER A 30 7.40 8.66 -2.12
CA SER A 30 7.17 8.81 -3.56
C SER A 30 6.66 7.55 -4.28
N SER A 31 6.62 6.39 -3.60
CA SER A 31 6.27 5.12 -4.25
C SER A 31 4.77 4.84 -4.40
N PHE A 32 3.89 5.64 -3.77
CA PHE A 32 2.45 5.42 -3.83
C PHE A 32 1.89 5.49 -5.26
N GLN A 33 1.47 4.34 -5.79
CA GLN A 33 0.87 4.23 -7.11
C GLN A 33 -0.66 4.35 -7.03
N PRO A 34 -1.31 5.16 -7.89
CA PRO A 34 -2.75 5.28 -7.89
C PRO A 34 -3.43 3.98 -8.34
N ILE A 35 -4.50 3.61 -7.64
CA ILE A 35 -5.43 2.57 -8.08
C ILE A 35 -6.63 3.26 -8.70
N ARG A 36 -6.82 3.07 -10.01
CA ARG A 36 -7.95 3.65 -10.77
C ARG A 36 -8.97 2.60 -11.18
N ASP A 37 -8.59 1.33 -11.12
CA ASP A 37 -9.42 0.20 -11.51
C ASP A 37 -10.03 -0.50 -10.29
N ARG A 38 -11.31 -0.87 -10.41
CA ARG A 38 -12.05 -1.54 -9.33
C ARG A 38 -11.48 -2.93 -9.04
N ASP A 39 -11.18 -3.69 -10.07
CA ASP A 39 -10.81 -5.10 -9.92
C ASP A 39 -9.41 -5.22 -9.32
N GLN A 40 -8.50 -4.31 -9.67
CA GLN A 40 -7.22 -4.16 -8.98
C GLN A 40 -7.41 -3.87 -7.48
N PHE A 41 -8.28 -2.93 -7.13
CA PHE A 41 -8.58 -2.62 -5.74
C PHE A 41 -9.11 -3.85 -4.99
N VAL A 42 -10.12 -4.52 -5.57
CA VAL A 42 -10.74 -5.73 -5.00
C VAL A 42 -9.71 -6.83 -4.81
N GLN A 43 -8.83 -7.06 -5.78
CA GLN A 43 -7.77 -8.08 -5.69
C GLN A 43 -6.84 -7.84 -4.50
N ILE A 44 -6.55 -6.57 -4.18
CA ILE A 44 -5.70 -6.21 -3.05
C ILE A 44 -6.45 -6.41 -1.72
N VAL A 45 -7.63 -5.80 -1.56
CA VAL A 45 -8.35 -5.85 -0.27
C VAL A 45 -8.91 -7.23 0.07
N SER A 46 -9.12 -8.10 -0.93
CA SER A 46 -9.58 -9.48 -0.70
C SER A 46 -8.52 -10.37 -0.02
N GLN A 47 -7.27 -9.91 0.08
CA GLN A 47 -6.19 -10.69 0.69
C GLN A 47 -6.20 -10.60 2.23
N GLY A 48 -6.93 -9.65 2.83
CA GLY A 48 -6.91 -9.48 4.27
C GLY A 48 -7.72 -8.29 4.78
N THR A 49 -7.29 -7.78 5.94
CA THR A 49 -7.94 -6.67 6.64
C THR A 49 -7.10 -5.41 6.55
N LEU A 50 -7.76 -4.26 6.47
CA LEU A 50 -7.12 -2.94 6.46
C LEU A 50 -7.03 -2.43 7.90
N SER A 51 -5.82 -2.09 8.34
CA SER A 51 -5.54 -1.87 9.76
C SER A 51 -4.59 -0.70 9.97
N ARG A 52 -4.82 0.07 11.03
CA ARG A 52 -3.89 1.05 11.61
C ARG A 52 -4.18 1.19 13.11
N PHE A 53 -3.37 1.93 13.85
CA PHE A 53 -3.58 2.10 15.30
C PHE A 53 -5.04 2.47 15.64
N GLY A 54 -5.71 1.57 16.38
CA GLY A 54 -7.10 1.73 16.78
C GLY A 54 -8.16 1.42 15.72
N ILE A 55 -7.80 1.02 14.49
CA ILE A 55 -8.74 0.77 13.38
C ILE A 55 -8.45 -0.59 12.75
N LYS A 56 -9.50 -1.38 12.52
CA LYS A 56 -9.46 -2.61 11.72
C LYS A 56 -10.74 -2.73 10.90
N LEU A 57 -10.61 -2.79 9.59
CA LEU A 57 -11.70 -2.82 8.63
C LEU A 57 -11.55 -4.00 7.67
N THR A 58 -12.67 -4.57 7.26
CA THR A 58 -12.80 -5.51 6.14
C THR A 58 -13.59 -4.80 5.06
N VAL A 59 -13.05 -4.77 3.84
CA VAL A 59 -13.68 -4.18 2.67
C VAL A 59 -14.01 -5.32 1.72
N GLU A 60 -15.29 -5.62 1.60
CA GLU A 60 -15.77 -6.81 0.90
C GLU A 60 -15.96 -6.51 -0.60
N PRO A 61 -15.68 -7.48 -1.50
CA PRO A 61 -15.90 -7.33 -2.93
C PRO A 61 -17.34 -7.00 -3.34
N ASP A 62 -18.31 -7.36 -2.49
CA ASP A 62 -19.75 -7.13 -2.69
C ASP A 62 -20.19 -5.70 -2.39
N GLY A 63 -19.27 -4.84 -1.92
CA GLY A 63 -19.56 -3.45 -1.58
C GLY A 63 -19.77 -3.21 -0.09
N ARG A 64 -19.65 -4.21 0.79
CA ARG A 64 -19.80 -3.99 2.25
C ARG A 64 -18.50 -3.53 2.91
N ILE A 65 -18.61 -2.68 3.94
CA ILE A 65 -17.52 -2.36 4.87
C ILE A 65 -17.95 -2.74 6.29
N ASP A 66 -17.12 -3.50 6.98
CA ASP A 66 -17.32 -3.88 8.39
C ASP A 66 -16.04 -3.71 9.19
N GLY A 67 -16.16 -3.46 10.50
CA GLY A 67 -15.01 -3.49 11.38
C GLY A 67 -15.19 -2.71 12.67
N ARG A 68 -14.07 -2.18 13.18
CA ARG A 68 -14.04 -1.35 14.38
C ARG A 68 -13.03 -0.22 14.23
N ALA A 69 -13.35 0.93 14.82
CA ALA A 69 -12.47 2.07 14.97
C ALA A 69 -12.63 2.62 16.39
N PHE A 70 -11.52 2.77 17.11
CA PHE A 70 -11.43 3.30 18.47
C PHE A 70 -12.51 2.73 19.42
N GLY A 71 -12.69 1.41 19.39
CA GLY A 71 -13.65 0.67 20.21
C GLY A 71 -15.08 0.59 19.66
N ALA A 72 -15.50 1.52 18.80
CA ALA A 72 -16.83 1.53 18.20
C ALA A 72 -16.90 0.70 16.90
N LYS A 73 -18.09 0.13 16.61
CA LYS A 73 -18.34 -0.64 15.38
C LYS A 73 -18.37 0.29 14.17
N VAL A 74 -17.71 -0.11 13.10
CA VAL A 74 -17.82 0.53 11.78
C VAL A 74 -18.66 -0.37 10.88
N ARG A 75 -19.61 0.23 10.16
CA ARG A 75 -20.42 -0.42 9.13
C ARG A 75 -20.61 0.55 7.98
N GLY A 76 -20.76 0.03 6.77
CA GLY A 76 -21.19 0.85 5.66
C GLY A 76 -21.11 0.13 4.34
N ALA A 77 -21.11 0.91 3.27
CA ALA A 77 -21.06 0.43 1.91
C ALA A 77 -20.06 1.23 1.09
N TRP A 78 -19.61 0.62 -0.01
CA TRP A 78 -18.78 1.26 -1.00
C TRP A 78 -19.16 0.83 -2.41
N ASN A 79 -18.81 1.68 -3.36
CA ASN A 79 -18.77 1.37 -4.77
C ASN A 79 -17.58 2.07 -5.42
N TRP A 80 -17.28 1.67 -6.65
CA TRP A 80 -16.24 2.30 -7.45
C TRP A 80 -16.90 3.20 -8.49
N GLN A 81 -16.54 4.47 -8.53
CA GLN A 81 -17.10 5.44 -9.48
C GLN A 81 -15.97 6.34 -9.98
N ASP A 82 -15.84 6.46 -11.31
CA ASP A 82 -14.90 7.36 -11.97
C ASP A 82 -13.44 7.29 -11.46
N GLY A 83 -12.99 6.09 -11.08
CA GLY A 83 -11.64 5.86 -10.56
C GLY A 83 -11.45 6.18 -9.07
N PHE A 84 -12.53 6.33 -8.32
CA PHE A 84 -12.53 6.60 -6.88
C PHE A 84 -13.27 5.52 -6.09
N PHE A 85 -12.83 5.34 -4.84
CA PHE A 85 -13.52 4.55 -3.83
C PHE A 85 -14.58 5.43 -3.15
N CYS A 86 -15.84 5.28 -3.53
CA CYS A 86 -16.93 6.06 -2.98
C CYS A 86 -17.64 5.25 -1.89
N ARG A 87 -17.64 5.79 -0.67
CA ARG A 87 -18.07 5.09 0.54
C ARG A 87 -19.06 5.90 1.34
N ASP A 88 -19.91 5.21 2.07
CA ASP A 88 -20.74 5.76 3.15
C ASP A 88 -20.53 4.92 4.41
N LEU A 89 -20.35 5.56 5.58
CA LEU A 89 -19.97 4.87 6.82
C LEU A 89 -20.75 5.36 8.04
N PHE A 90 -21.06 4.40 8.90
CA PHE A 90 -21.50 4.60 10.26
C PHE A 90 -20.39 4.20 11.24
N TRP A 91 -20.11 5.06 12.20
CA TRP A 91 -19.25 4.78 13.36
C TRP A 91 -20.08 4.79 14.63
N GLY A 92 -20.38 3.60 15.15
CA GLY A 92 -21.39 3.42 16.19
C GLY A 92 -22.77 3.81 15.66
N GLN A 93 -23.33 4.89 16.20
CA GLN A 93 -24.59 5.51 15.76
C GLN A 93 -24.38 6.77 14.92
N ARG A 94 -23.13 7.24 14.80
CA ARG A 94 -22.81 8.45 14.05
C ARG A 94 -22.70 8.11 12.58
N ASP A 95 -23.48 8.79 11.76
CA ASP A 95 -23.31 8.83 10.31
C ASP A 95 -22.11 9.74 9.97
N LEU A 96 -21.17 9.21 9.20
CA LEU A 96 -20.00 9.96 8.69
C LEU A 96 -20.24 10.50 7.27
N GLY A 97 -21.31 10.07 6.61
CA GLY A 97 -21.74 10.49 5.30
C GLY A 97 -20.92 9.93 4.15
N ALA A 98 -21.45 10.17 2.96
CA ALA A 98 -20.85 9.79 1.70
C ALA A 98 -19.57 10.59 1.40
N ASN A 99 -18.53 9.91 0.92
CA ASN A 99 -17.32 10.54 0.40
C ASN A 99 -16.65 9.66 -0.66
N CYS A 100 -16.13 10.29 -1.72
CA CYS A 100 -15.32 9.61 -2.73
C CYS A 100 -13.83 9.88 -2.47
N GLN A 101 -13.05 8.82 -2.38
CA GLN A 101 -11.65 8.88 -1.96
C GLN A 101 -10.72 8.42 -3.08
N GLU A 102 -9.61 9.13 -3.25
CA GLU A 102 -8.49 8.61 -4.05
C GLU A 102 -7.81 7.49 -3.26
N VAL A 103 -7.50 6.38 -3.94
CA VAL A 103 -6.75 5.27 -3.35
C VAL A 103 -5.40 5.13 -4.04
N LYS A 104 -4.34 5.06 -3.23
CA LYS A 104 -3.00 4.71 -3.69
C LYS A 104 -2.46 3.54 -2.90
N VAL A 105 -1.50 2.80 -3.47
CA VAL A 105 -0.84 1.67 -2.82
C VAL A 105 0.67 1.82 -2.87
N SER A 106 1.34 1.47 -1.76
CA SER A 106 2.78 1.26 -1.68
C SER A 106 3.05 0.05 -0.79
N GLY A 107 3.67 -0.99 -1.34
CA GLY A 107 3.86 -2.26 -0.64
C GLY A 107 2.52 -2.85 -0.16
N ASP A 108 2.39 -3.04 1.15
CA ASP A 108 1.18 -3.52 1.81
C ASP A 108 0.33 -2.40 2.41
N THR A 109 0.61 -1.14 2.08
CA THR A 109 -0.10 0.02 2.62
C THR A 109 -0.96 0.66 1.55
N LEU A 110 -2.24 0.87 1.88
CA LEU A 110 -3.18 1.63 1.06
C LEU A 110 -3.40 3.00 1.71
N ARG A 111 -3.21 4.07 0.92
CA ARG A 111 -3.51 5.46 1.29
C ARG A 111 -4.86 5.85 0.70
N PHE A 112 -5.81 6.21 1.56
CA PHE A 112 -7.12 6.73 1.18
C PHE A 112 -7.13 8.24 1.44
N THR A 113 -7.32 9.05 0.42
CA THR A 113 -7.40 10.52 0.54
C THR A 113 -8.82 10.99 0.28
N SER A 114 -9.43 11.71 1.24
CA SER A 114 -10.80 12.22 1.11
C SER A 114 -10.96 13.22 -0.03
N ASP A 115 -12.21 13.49 -0.39
CA ASP A 115 -12.59 14.59 -1.29
C ASP A 115 -11.87 14.48 -2.64
N GLN A 116 -11.93 13.28 -3.22
CA GLN A 116 -11.33 12.92 -4.51
C GLN A 116 -9.83 13.20 -4.58
N GLY A 117 -9.11 13.08 -3.46
CA GLY A 117 -7.66 13.29 -3.39
C GLY A 117 -7.24 14.68 -2.93
N THR A 118 -8.18 15.57 -2.61
CA THR A 118 -7.87 16.95 -2.18
C THR A 118 -7.92 17.16 -0.67
N GLY A 119 -8.44 16.18 0.08
CA GLY A 119 -8.62 16.26 1.52
C GLY A 119 -7.55 15.54 2.35
N GLN A 120 -7.94 15.12 3.56
CA GLN A 120 -7.06 14.40 4.48
C GLN A 120 -6.88 12.95 4.04
N TYR A 121 -5.73 12.37 4.36
CA TYR A 121 -5.46 10.96 4.06
C TYR A 121 -5.40 10.07 5.30
N ALA A 122 -5.63 8.79 5.09
CA ALA A 122 -5.39 7.73 6.05
C ALA A 122 -4.66 6.57 5.39
N ASP A 123 -3.56 6.15 6.01
CA ASP A 123 -2.81 4.98 5.60
C ASP A 123 -3.27 3.77 6.40
N LEU A 124 -3.64 2.72 5.69
CA LEU A 124 -4.09 1.46 6.24
C LEU A 124 -3.21 0.34 5.69
N ARG A 125 -2.64 -0.44 6.59
CA ARG A 125 -1.83 -1.60 6.25
C ARG A 125 -2.72 -2.82 6.05
N LEU A 126 -2.46 -3.56 4.99
CA LEU A 126 -3.06 -4.85 4.71
C LEU A 126 -2.44 -5.91 5.64
N GLN A 127 -3.29 -6.65 6.34
CA GLN A 127 -2.93 -7.67 7.34
C GLN A 127 -3.71 -8.96 7.14
#